data_AF-A0AAD6CXI5-F1
#
_entry.id   AF-A0AAD6CXI5-F1
#
_cell.length_a   1.000
_cell.length_b   1.000
_cell.length_c   1.000
_cell.angle_alpha   90.00
_cell.angle_beta   90.00
_cell.angle_gamma   90.00
#
_symmetry.space_group_name_H-M   'P 1'
#
loop_
_entity.id
_entity.type
_entity.pdbx_description
1 polymer ?
#
loop_
_entity_poly.entity_id
_entity_poly.type
_entity_poly.pdbx_seq_one_letter_code
_entity_poly.pdbx_strand_id
1 'polypeptide(L)'
;MRHQADLPSHVGNTMAEFVMQSLGCEVAALNTVHFSNHTGYRQFKGTRATAQEITEPYQGQCQSNLTDFDVMLSGYAPSAAAVEAVGAIGIDLQKKAENKPGSFFWVLDPVMGDQGRLYANDDVVPAYEKTIHHADLILPNQFEAEVLSGVKITSLSTLAEAITAIHRIYSVPHIIITSVQLLKLSQSGSTPSPPENYLTVIGSTTRSNGSPRLFRIDVPALDCFFSGTGDMFATLTVARLREAVDAASPDLRNTASWVSPNDVEPSNLPLARTTIKVLSSMHSILERTMEARDAELAAASSLNGDSRGAGKARLPASHKSS
;
A
#
# COMPACT_ATOMS: atom_id res chain seq x y z
N MET A 1 9.45 -18.26 -23.39
CA MET A 1 9.05 -16.86 -23.68
C MET A 1 7.59 -16.71 -23.30
N ARG A 2 7.27 -15.84 -22.33
CA ARG A 2 5.88 -15.53 -21.96
C ARG A 2 5.35 -14.47 -22.93
N HIS A 3 4.08 -14.61 -23.34
CA HIS A 3 3.41 -13.60 -24.16
C HIS A 3 3.38 -12.25 -23.42
N GLN A 4 3.53 -11.22 -24.23
CA GLN A 4 4.10 -9.95 -23.90
C GLN A 4 2.99 -8.90 -23.85
N ALA A 5 2.55 -8.56 -22.63
CA ALA A 5 1.72 -7.40 -22.31
C ALA A 5 1.68 -7.17 -20.80
N ASP A 6 1.75 -8.23 -19.99
CA ASP A 6 1.72 -8.13 -18.54
C ASP A 6 3.03 -8.70 -17.96
N LEU A 7 3.97 -7.81 -17.61
CA LEU A 7 5.13 -8.18 -16.78
C LEU A 7 4.63 -8.92 -15.53
N PRO A 8 5.37 -9.92 -15.00
CA PRO A 8 5.03 -10.53 -13.72
C PRO A 8 4.91 -9.42 -12.67
N SER A 9 3.70 -9.17 -12.21
CA SER A 9 3.41 -8.16 -11.21
C SER A 9 3.63 -8.73 -9.83
N HIS A 10 4.54 -8.08 -9.09
CA HIS A 10 4.84 -8.39 -7.71
C HIS A 10 3.82 -7.67 -6.82
N VAL A 11 3.08 -8.42 -6.02
CA VAL A 11 2.06 -7.90 -5.08
C VAL A 11 2.19 -8.59 -3.73
N GLY A 12 1.68 -7.94 -2.68
CA GLY A 12 1.74 -8.41 -1.30
C GLY A 12 3.16 -8.77 -0.87
N ASN A 13 3.33 -9.90 -0.19
CA ASN A 13 4.62 -10.31 0.36
C ASN A 13 5.72 -10.52 -0.69
N THR A 14 5.38 -10.83 -1.95
CA THR A 14 6.41 -10.93 -3.00
C THR A 14 7.10 -9.59 -3.29
N MET A 15 6.38 -8.47 -3.11
CA MET A 15 6.96 -7.13 -3.14
C MET A 15 7.58 -6.80 -1.78
N ALA A 16 6.86 -7.08 -0.71
CA ALA A 16 7.21 -6.63 0.63
C ALA A 16 8.52 -7.26 1.14
N GLU A 17 8.69 -8.57 1.00
CA GLU A 17 9.91 -9.28 1.40
C GLU A 17 11.13 -8.75 0.67
N PHE A 18 11.06 -8.63 -0.66
CA PHE A 18 12.17 -8.17 -1.48
C PHE A 18 12.61 -6.75 -1.08
N VAL A 19 11.65 -5.82 -0.96
CA VAL A 19 11.95 -4.43 -0.62
C VAL A 19 12.48 -4.31 0.81
N MET A 20 11.87 -4.97 1.79
CA MET A 20 12.33 -4.92 3.18
C MET A 20 13.72 -5.54 3.36
N GLN A 21 13.97 -6.73 2.78
CA GLN A 21 15.29 -7.38 2.86
C GLN A 21 16.36 -6.56 2.14
N SER A 22 16.03 -5.94 1.00
CA SER A 22 16.95 -5.03 0.28
C SER A 22 17.31 -3.77 1.09
N LEU A 23 16.47 -3.39 2.06
CA LEU A 23 16.72 -2.29 2.99
C LEU A 23 17.34 -2.75 4.32
N GLY A 24 17.73 -4.03 4.42
CA GLY A 24 18.43 -4.59 5.57
C GLY A 24 17.51 -5.05 6.70
N CYS A 25 16.21 -5.20 6.46
CA CYS A 25 15.29 -5.77 7.46
C CYS A 25 15.31 -7.30 7.40
N GLU A 26 15.31 -7.93 8.58
CA GLU A 26 14.89 -9.33 8.69
C GLU A 26 13.36 -9.41 8.58
N VAL A 27 12.85 -10.36 7.81
CA VAL A 27 11.42 -10.45 7.49
C VAL A 27 10.90 -11.85 7.77
N ALA A 28 9.85 -11.93 8.58
CA ALA A 28 9.04 -13.13 8.75
C ALA A 28 7.70 -12.92 8.01
N ALA A 29 7.57 -13.48 6.81
CA ALA A 29 6.36 -13.30 6.02
C ALA A 29 5.29 -14.33 6.36
N LEU A 30 4.07 -13.84 6.58
CA LEU A 30 2.88 -14.64 6.75
C LEU A 30 1.93 -14.38 5.57
N ASN A 31 1.74 -15.38 4.73
CA ASN A 31 0.94 -15.26 3.52
C ASN A 31 -0.55 -15.51 3.82
N THR A 32 -1.40 -14.53 3.53
CA THR A 32 -2.86 -14.64 3.68
C THR A 32 -3.54 -15.31 2.47
N VAL A 33 -2.85 -15.35 1.33
CA VAL A 33 -3.26 -16.05 0.12
C VAL A 33 -2.06 -16.65 -0.60
N HIS A 34 -2.29 -17.68 -1.39
CA HIS A 34 -1.30 -18.27 -2.28
C HIS A 34 -1.92 -18.40 -3.68
N PHE A 35 -1.78 -17.36 -4.51
CA PHE A 35 -2.31 -17.32 -5.87
C PHE A 35 -1.19 -17.42 -6.91
N SER A 36 -1.55 -17.98 -8.07
CA SER A 36 -0.68 -18.06 -9.26
C SER A 36 -0.27 -16.70 -9.82
N ASN A 37 -1.15 -15.71 -9.72
CA ASN A 37 -0.96 -14.33 -10.12
C ASN A 37 -1.95 -13.45 -9.36
N HIS A 38 -1.72 -12.13 -9.32
CA HIS A 38 -2.67 -11.21 -8.69
C HIS A 38 -4.02 -11.21 -9.44
N THR A 39 -5.06 -10.79 -8.72
CA THR A 39 -6.46 -10.85 -9.19
C THR A 39 -6.77 -9.91 -10.36
N GLY A 40 -5.89 -8.93 -10.65
CA GLY A 40 -6.04 -8.00 -11.77
C GLY A 40 -6.06 -8.68 -13.14
N TYR A 41 -5.44 -9.85 -13.28
CA TYR A 41 -5.50 -10.69 -14.49
C TYR A 41 -6.86 -11.32 -14.76
N ARG A 42 -7.82 -11.24 -13.83
CA ARG A 42 -9.19 -11.84 -13.88
C ARG A 42 -9.25 -13.37 -13.90
N GLN A 43 -8.21 -14.05 -14.35
CA GLN A 43 -8.03 -15.49 -14.31
C GLN A 43 -6.89 -15.79 -13.34
N PHE A 44 -7.18 -16.49 -12.25
CA PHE A 44 -6.18 -16.94 -11.29
C PHE A 44 -6.66 -18.22 -10.61
N LYS A 45 -5.70 -19.02 -10.15
CA LYS A 45 -5.93 -20.18 -9.28
C LYS A 45 -5.07 -20.07 -8.03
N GLY A 46 -5.50 -20.73 -6.97
CA GLY A 46 -4.75 -20.86 -5.73
C GLY A 46 -5.65 -20.95 -4.51
N THR A 47 -5.09 -20.69 -3.33
CA THR A 47 -5.77 -20.87 -2.05
C THR A 47 -5.82 -19.57 -1.25
N ARG A 48 -6.84 -19.47 -0.39
CA ARG A 48 -6.97 -18.41 0.62
C ARG A 48 -6.70 -19.05 1.98
N ALA A 49 -5.85 -18.43 2.78
CA ALA A 49 -5.57 -18.94 4.12
C ALA A 49 -6.81 -18.76 5.01
N THR A 50 -7.10 -19.78 5.80
CA THR A 50 -8.05 -19.73 6.90
C THR A 50 -7.46 -18.96 8.09
N ALA A 51 -8.31 -18.52 9.02
CA ALA A 51 -7.84 -17.89 10.25
C ALA A 51 -6.89 -18.79 11.06
N GLN A 52 -7.11 -20.10 11.04
CA GLN A 52 -6.25 -21.09 11.68
C GLN A 52 -4.88 -21.17 11.00
N GLU A 53 -4.83 -21.27 9.67
CA GLU A 53 -3.57 -21.29 8.90
C GLU A 53 -2.76 -19.99 9.05
N ILE A 54 -3.41 -18.88 9.40
CA ILE A 54 -2.73 -17.62 9.78
C ILE A 54 -2.21 -17.71 11.22
N THR A 55 -3.03 -18.19 12.15
CA THR A 55 -2.69 -18.14 13.58
C THR A 55 -1.65 -19.18 13.98
N GLU A 56 -1.68 -20.38 13.41
CA GLU A 56 -0.78 -21.48 13.77
C GLU A 56 0.71 -21.18 13.57
N PRO A 57 1.16 -20.63 12.42
CA PRO A 57 2.56 -20.22 12.25
C PRO A 57 3.00 -19.19 13.29
N TYR A 58 2.15 -18.22 13.62
CA TYR A 58 2.45 -17.23 14.65
C TYR A 58 2.57 -17.88 16.03
N GLN A 59 1.68 -18.82 16.37
CA GLN A 59 1.79 -19.59 17.61
C GLN A 59 3.10 -20.40 17.67
N GLY A 60 3.53 -20.99 16.56
CA GLY A 60 4.83 -21.66 16.47
C GLY A 60 6.01 -20.72 16.72
N GLN A 61 5.95 -19.49 16.19
CA GLN A 61 6.94 -18.45 16.47
C GLN A 61 6.93 -18.05 17.95
N CYS A 62 5.75 -17.89 18.56
CA CYS A 62 5.62 -17.63 20.00
C CYS A 62 6.28 -18.73 20.84
N GLN A 63 6.01 -20.00 20.54
CA GLN A 63 6.60 -21.15 21.25
C GLN A 63 8.12 -21.20 21.12
N SER A 64 8.66 -20.66 20.01
CA SER A 64 10.08 -20.61 19.72
C SER A 64 10.76 -19.32 20.21
N ASN A 65 10.03 -18.41 20.85
CA ASN A 65 10.48 -17.07 21.23
C ASN A 65 10.99 -16.21 20.05
N LEU A 66 10.38 -16.37 18.88
CA LEU A 66 10.73 -15.67 17.63
C LEU A 66 9.77 -14.51 17.32
N THR A 67 9.26 -13.84 18.35
CA THR A 67 8.25 -12.77 18.21
C THR A 67 8.71 -11.40 18.73
N ASP A 68 10.03 -11.19 18.78
CA ASP A 68 10.64 -9.89 19.11
C ASP A 68 10.71 -9.01 17.84
N PHE A 69 9.53 -8.65 17.31
CA PHE A 69 9.42 -7.83 16.11
C PHE A 69 9.40 -6.34 16.46
N ASP A 70 10.19 -5.53 15.73
CA ASP A 70 10.14 -4.07 15.82
C ASP A 70 8.92 -3.47 15.11
N VAL A 71 8.46 -4.13 14.03
CA VAL A 71 7.41 -3.60 13.15
C VAL A 71 6.56 -4.75 12.61
N MET A 72 5.25 -4.49 12.48
CA MET A 72 4.34 -5.31 11.69
C MET A 72 3.80 -4.50 10.52
N LEU A 73 3.85 -5.08 9.31
CA LEU A 73 3.13 -4.58 8.15
C LEU A 73 2.04 -5.59 7.79
N SER A 74 0.79 -5.13 7.79
CA SER A 74 -0.35 -5.94 7.36
C SER A 74 -1.06 -5.27 6.19
N GLY A 75 -1.45 -6.06 5.19
CA GLY A 75 -2.22 -5.63 4.03
C GLY A 75 -3.37 -6.58 3.73
N TYR A 76 -3.54 -6.93 2.45
CA TYR A 76 -4.67 -7.74 1.98
C TYR A 76 -4.92 -9.02 2.79
N ALA A 77 -6.16 -9.17 3.27
CA ALA A 77 -6.69 -10.38 3.89
C ALA A 77 -7.98 -10.83 3.18
N PRO A 78 -8.16 -12.13 2.89
CA PRO A 78 -9.21 -12.61 1.99
C PRO A 78 -10.61 -12.72 2.62
N SER A 79 -10.75 -12.51 3.93
CA SER A 79 -12.01 -12.66 4.67
C SER A 79 -11.99 -11.92 6.01
N ALA A 80 -13.16 -11.70 6.62
CA ALA A 80 -13.27 -11.07 7.93
C ALA A 80 -12.52 -11.87 9.01
N ALA A 81 -12.64 -13.20 9.00
CA ALA A 81 -11.91 -14.07 9.92
C ALA A 81 -10.39 -13.98 9.74
N ALA A 82 -9.90 -13.77 8.51
CA ALA A 82 -8.47 -13.54 8.26
C ALA A 82 -8.02 -12.16 8.79
N VAL A 83 -8.83 -11.11 8.61
CA VAL A 83 -8.56 -9.79 9.21
C VAL A 83 -8.51 -9.89 10.74
N GLU A 84 -9.47 -10.57 11.37
CA GLU A 84 -9.49 -10.77 12.81
C GLU A 84 -8.28 -11.57 13.32
N ALA A 85 -7.83 -12.59 12.58
CA ALA A 85 -6.63 -13.35 12.92
C ALA A 85 -5.35 -12.51 12.83
N VAL A 86 -5.18 -11.75 11.74
CA VAL A 86 -4.06 -10.80 11.57
C VAL A 86 -4.12 -9.72 12.66
N GLY A 87 -5.31 -9.22 12.97
CA GLY A 87 -5.52 -8.22 14.00
C GLY A 87 -5.13 -8.73 15.39
N ALA A 88 -5.48 -9.97 15.72
CA ALA A 88 -5.09 -10.61 16.98
C ALA A 88 -3.57 -10.74 17.12
N ILE A 89 -2.84 -11.01 16.03
CA ILE A 89 -1.37 -11.02 16.02
C ILE A 89 -0.81 -9.63 16.35
N GLY A 90 -1.28 -8.58 15.66
CA GLY A 90 -0.81 -7.22 15.91
C GLY A 90 -1.09 -6.74 17.34
N ILE A 91 -2.27 -7.08 17.89
CA ILE A 91 -2.63 -6.79 19.29
C ILE A 91 -1.72 -7.53 20.27
N ASP A 92 -1.39 -8.80 20.01
CA ASP A 92 -0.48 -9.57 20.86
C ASP A 92 0.94 -8.98 20.86
N LEU A 93 1.45 -8.60 19.69
CA LEU A 93 2.76 -7.92 19.56
C LEU A 93 2.77 -6.57 20.27
N GLN A 94 1.70 -5.77 20.13
CA GLN A 94 1.55 -4.51 20.84
C GLN A 94 1.57 -4.71 22.36
N LYS A 95 0.87 -5.73 22.89
CA LYS A 95 0.89 -6.08 24.31
C LYS A 95 2.28 -6.49 24.80
N LYS A 96 3.02 -7.30 24.02
CA LYS A 96 4.40 -7.67 24.36
C LYS A 96 5.33 -6.44 24.46
N ALA A 97 5.04 -5.40 23.68
CA ALA A 97 5.79 -4.15 23.64
C ALA A 97 5.31 -3.07 24.64
N GLU A 98 4.24 -3.32 25.42
CA GLU A 98 3.56 -2.29 26.23
C GLU A 98 4.47 -1.57 27.24
N ASN A 99 5.48 -2.28 27.75
CA ASN A 99 6.44 -1.77 28.75
C ASN A 99 7.61 -1.00 28.13
N LYS A 100 7.68 -0.90 26.79
CA LYS A 100 8.74 -0.24 26.04
C LYS A 100 8.12 0.61 24.93
N PRO A 101 7.63 1.83 25.24
CA PRO A 101 6.97 2.69 24.25
C PRO A 101 7.84 2.89 22.99
N GLY A 102 7.22 2.76 21.81
CA GLY A 102 7.88 2.94 20.52
C GLY A 102 8.76 1.77 20.05
N SER A 103 8.88 0.69 20.84
CA SER A 103 9.63 -0.51 20.45
C SER A 103 8.93 -1.36 19.38
N PHE A 104 7.60 -1.34 19.34
CA PHE A 104 6.79 -1.97 18.28
C PHE A 104 5.98 -0.90 17.55
N PHE A 105 5.86 -1.05 16.23
CA PHE A 105 5.06 -0.17 15.39
C PHE A 105 4.25 -0.98 14.37
N TRP A 106 2.96 -0.69 14.24
CA TRP A 106 2.08 -1.40 13.30
C TRP A 106 1.62 -0.49 12.17
N VAL A 107 2.04 -0.84 10.95
CA VAL A 107 1.54 -0.28 9.70
C VAL A 107 0.44 -1.18 9.15
N LEU A 108 -0.77 -0.65 9.00
CA LEU A 108 -1.93 -1.34 8.47
C LEU A 108 -2.38 -0.69 7.15
N ASP A 109 -2.28 -1.42 6.05
CA ASP A 109 -2.96 -1.09 4.81
C ASP A 109 -4.34 -1.77 4.80
N PRO A 110 -5.45 -1.02 5.03
CA PRO A 110 -6.78 -1.60 5.20
C PRO A 110 -7.41 -1.92 3.84
N VAL A 111 -6.81 -2.86 3.10
CA VAL A 111 -7.23 -3.21 1.73
C VAL A 111 -8.65 -3.76 1.74
N MET A 112 -9.61 -2.90 1.38
CA MET A 112 -11.06 -3.22 1.32
C MET A 112 -11.61 -3.07 -0.09
N GLY A 113 -11.05 -2.19 -0.91
CA GLY A 113 -11.62 -1.87 -2.21
C GLY A 113 -10.87 -0.76 -2.94
N ASP A 114 -11.05 -0.68 -4.25
CA ASP A 114 -10.55 0.42 -5.08
C ASP A 114 -11.63 0.84 -6.10
N GLN A 115 -11.52 2.07 -6.62
CA GLN A 115 -12.40 2.64 -7.63
C GLN A 115 -13.89 2.60 -7.28
N GLY A 116 -14.23 2.73 -6.00
CA GLY A 116 -15.61 2.75 -5.53
C GLY A 116 -16.26 1.36 -5.45
N ARG A 117 -15.48 0.29 -5.54
CA ARG A 117 -15.97 -1.10 -5.39
C ARG A 117 -15.23 -1.77 -4.24
N LEU A 118 -16.00 -2.32 -3.30
CA LEU A 118 -15.45 -3.24 -2.32
C LEU A 118 -14.98 -4.52 -3.03
N TYR A 119 -13.74 -4.92 -2.77
CA TYR A 119 -13.22 -6.24 -3.15
C TYR A 119 -13.58 -7.31 -2.14
N ALA A 120 -14.05 -6.89 -0.95
CA ALA A 120 -14.31 -7.72 0.19
C ALA A 120 -15.81 -7.92 0.43
N ASN A 121 -16.17 -9.06 1.01
CA ASN A 121 -17.53 -9.31 1.52
C ASN A 121 -17.90 -8.26 2.58
N ASP A 122 -19.18 -7.94 2.72
CA ASP A 122 -19.69 -6.88 3.63
C ASP A 122 -19.16 -6.99 5.08
N ASP A 123 -18.82 -8.20 5.54
CA ASP A 123 -18.32 -8.46 6.89
C ASP A 123 -16.86 -8.01 7.15
N VAL A 124 -16.09 -7.66 6.10
CA VAL A 124 -14.67 -7.29 6.24
C VAL A 124 -14.49 -5.88 6.80
N VAL A 125 -15.39 -4.95 6.47
CA VAL A 125 -15.31 -3.57 6.97
C VAL A 125 -15.42 -3.55 8.50
N PRO A 126 -16.43 -4.18 9.15
CA PRO A 126 -16.48 -4.26 10.61
C PRO A 126 -15.25 -4.91 11.26
N ALA A 127 -14.62 -5.87 10.59
CA ALA A 127 -13.39 -6.50 11.09
C ALA A 127 -12.21 -5.52 11.09
N TYR A 128 -12.04 -4.74 10.02
CA TYR A 128 -11.03 -3.67 9.98
C TYR A 128 -11.33 -2.56 10.97
N GLU A 129 -12.59 -2.14 11.14
CA GLU A 129 -12.97 -1.11 12.12
C GLU A 129 -12.50 -1.46 13.52
N LYS A 130 -12.69 -2.72 13.95
CA LYS A 130 -12.17 -3.22 15.25
C LYS A 130 -10.64 -3.21 15.31
N THR A 131 -9.98 -3.52 14.19
CA THR A 131 -8.52 -3.72 14.13
C THR A 131 -7.76 -2.39 14.08
N ILE A 132 -8.28 -1.41 13.35
CA ILE A 132 -7.62 -0.12 13.08
C ILE A 132 -7.29 0.65 14.37
N HIS A 133 -8.07 0.47 15.44
CA HIS A 133 -7.79 1.07 16.74
C HIS A 133 -6.41 0.74 17.33
N HIS A 134 -5.78 -0.33 16.85
CA HIS A 134 -4.51 -0.82 17.35
C HIS A 134 -3.32 -0.46 16.45
N ALA A 135 -3.57 0.08 15.25
CA ALA A 135 -2.52 0.44 14.31
C ALA A 135 -1.93 1.82 14.63
N ASP A 136 -0.61 1.96 14.46
CA ASP A 136 0.09 3.23 14.63
C ASP A 136 0.02 4.10 13.37
N LEU A 137 0.02 3.44 12.20
CA LEU A 137 -0.13 4.06 10.89
C LEU A 137 -1.11 3.27 10.04
N ILE A 138 -2.07 3.96 9.44
CA ILE A 138 -2.89 3.39 8.36
C ILE A 138 -2.62 4.01 7.00
N LEU A 139 -2.78 3.21 5.95
CA LEU A 139 -2.48 3.59 4.56
C LEU A 139 -3.69 3.52 3.60
N PRO A 140 -4.90 3.98 3.99
CA PRO A 140 -6.08 3.84 3.14
C PRO A 140 -5.92 4.58 1.81
N ASN A 141 -6.53 4.07 0.75
CA ASN A 141 -6.82 4.89 -0.42
C ASN A 141 -8.01 5.84 -0.17
N GLN A 142 -8.37 6.69 -1.13
CA GLN A 142 -9.49 7.64 -0.97
C GLN A 142 -10.81 6.93 -0.64
N PHE A 143 -11.13 5.83 -1.30
CA PHE A 143 -12.39 5.09 -1.07
C PHE A 143 -12.43 4.49 0.33
N GLU A 144 -11.34 3.87 0.77
CA GLU A 144 -11.22 3.29 2.11
C GLU A 144 -11.31 4.38 3.20
N ALA A 145 -10.72 5.56 2.97
CA ALA A 145 -10.86 6.70 3.86
C ALA A 145 -12.31 7.21 3.95
N GLU A 146 -13.06 7.21 2.84
CA GLU A 146 -14.50 7.56 2.85
C GLU A 146 -15.32 6.53 3.65
N VAL A 147 -15.02 5.23 3.49
CA VAL A 147 -15.68 4.15 4.24
C VAL A 147 -15.42 4.29 5.74
N LEU A 148 -14.16 4.44 6.14
CA LEU A 148 -13.76 4.54 7.56
C LEU A 148 -14.26 5.83 8.23
N SER A 149 -14.27 6.95 7.51
CA SER A 149 -14.72 8.22 8.07
C SER A 149 -16.24 8.40 8.05
N GLY A 150 -16.95 7.70 7.16
CA GLY A 150 -18.34 7.99 6.80
C GLY A 150 -18.50 9.34 6.08
N VAL A 151 -17.40 9.99 5.66
CA VAL A 151 -17.40 11.31 5.01
C VAL A 151 -17.03 11.14 3.54
N LYS A 152 -17.90 11.61 2.64
CA LYS A 152 -17.60 11.63 1.20
C LYS A 152 -16.56 12.71 0.89
N ILE A 153 -15.46 12.34 0.24
CA ILE A 153 -14.36 13.24 -0.08
C ILE A 153 -14.59 13.89 -1.44
N THR A 154 -15.04 15.15 -1.44
CA THR A 154 -15.36 15.94 -2.64
C THR A 154 -14.59 17.27 -2.72
N SER A 155 -13.84 17.62 -1.67
CA SER A 155 -12.99 18.80 -1.57
C SER A 155 -11.84 18.58 -0.58
N LEU A 156 -10.89 19.53 -0.52
CA LEU A 156 -9.87 19.56 0.53
C LEU A 156 -10.48 19.70 1.94
N SER A 157 -11.62 20.40 2.08
CA SER A 157 -12.34 20.53 3.37
C SER A 157 -12.86 19.18 3.84
N THR A 158 -13.63 18.49 2.99
CA THR A 158 -14.19 17.17 3.32
C THR A 158 -13.10 16.12 3.53
N LEU A 159 -11.94 16.27 2.87
CA LEU A 159 -10.78 15.42 3.12
C LEU A 159 -10.18 15.66 4.51
N ALA A 160 -10.03 16.91 4.93
CA ALA A 160 -9.60 17.25 6.27
C ALA A 160 -10.61 16.76 7.34
N GLU A 161 -11.91 16.87 7.05
CA GLU A 161 -12.99 16.32 7.89
C GLU A 161 -12.90 14.80 8.01
N ALA A 162 -12.70 14.08 6.89
CA ALA A 162 -12.53 12.63 6.88
C ALA A 162 -11.33 12.19 7.72
N ILE A 163 -10.17 12.83 7.54
CA ILE A 163 -8.95 12.54 8.33
C ILE A 163 -9.18 12.83 9.82
N THR A 164 -9.83 13.95 10.13
CA THR A 164 -10.19 14.30 11.52
C THR A 164 -11.11 13.26 12.14
N ALA A 165 -12.11 12.79 11.38
CA ALA A 165 -13.03 11.75 11.81
C ALA A 165 -12.27 10.45 12.10
N ILE A 166 -11.37 10.02 11.22
CA ILE A 166 -10.58 8.78 11.41
C ILE A 166 -9.70 8.88 12.67
N HIS A 167 -8.96 9.97 12.84
CA HIS A 167 -8.16 10.19 14.06
C HIS A 167 -9.04 10.11 15.32
N ARG A 168 -10.25 10.70 15.30
CA ARG A 168 -11.14 10.73 16.47
C ARG A 168 -11.84 9.41 16.74
N ILE A 169 -12.34 8.74 15.72
CA ILE A 169 -13.10 7.49 15.82
C ILE A 169 -12.14 6.38 16.24
N TYR A 170 -11.01 6.25 15.55
CA TYR A 170 -10.13 5.11 15.73
C TYR A 170 -8.91 5.38 16.62
N SER A 171 -8.66 6.63 17.01
CA SER A 171 -7.45 7.01 17.78
C SER A 171 -6.14 6.68 17.07
N VAL A 172 -6.16 6.58 15.74
CA VAL A 172 -4.97 6.26 14.94
C VAL A 172 -3.99 7.45 14.97
N PRO A 173 -2.71 7.25 15.30
CA PRO A 173 -1.72 8.32 15.36
C PRO A 173 -1.36 8.92 13.99
N HIS A 174 -1.15 8.07 12.99
CA HIS A 174 -0.68 8.46 11.66
C HIS A 174 -1.59 7.93 10.55
N ILE A 175 -1.85 8.77 9.55
CA ILE A 175 -2.66 8.41 8.39
C ILE A 175 -1.92 8.89 7.14
N ILE A 176 -1.83 8.04 6.11
CA ILE A 176 -1.46 8.46 4.75
C ILE A 176 -2.54 7.99 3.80
N ILE A 177 -3.18 8.94 3.11
CA ILE A 177 -4.08 8.65 1.99
C ILE A 177 -3.23 8.59 0.71
N THR A 178 -3.01 7.38 0.19
CA THR A 178 -2.01 7.06 -0.84
C THR A 178 -2.37 7.56 -2.24
N SER A 179 -3.66 7.73 -2.56
CA SER A 179 -4.09 8.27 -3.85
C SER A 179 -5.36 9.11 -3.72
N VAL A 180 -5.24 10.42 -3.92
CA VAL A 180 -6.38 11.35 -3.96
C VAL A 180 -6.54 11.91 -5.37
N GLN A 181 -7.74 11.77 -5.95
CA GLN A 181 -8.05 12.32 -7.28
C GLN A 181 -8.46 13.80 -7.17
N LEU A 182 -7.47 14.69 -6.96
CA LEU A 182 -7.74 16.11 -6.67
C LEU A 182 -8.31 16.92 -7.85
N LEU A 183 -8.11 16.47 -9.10
CA LEU A 183 -8.66 17.12 -10.29
C LEU A 183 -10.20 17.21 -10.24
N LYS A 184 -10.87 16.29 -9.54
CA LYS A 184 -12.33 16.35 -9.28
C LYS A 184 -12.71 17.24 -8.10
N LEU A 185 -11.77 17.56 -7.21
CA LEU A 185 -11.97 18.32 -5.97
C LEU A 185 -11.73 19.83 -6.14
N SER A 186 -11.14 20.25 -7.25
CA SER A 186 -10.63 21.61 -7.49
C SER A 186 -11.65 22.57 -8.13
N GLN A 187 -12.91 22.17 -8.31
CA GLN A 187 -13.92 23.05 -8.93
C GLN A 187 -14.48 24.13 -7.98
N SER A 188 -14.01 24.23 -6.73
CA SER A 188 -14.62 25.13 -5.72
C SER A 188 -13.66 26.00 -4.88
N GLY A 189 -12.38 26.16 -5.21
CA GLY A 189 -11.46 26.94 -4.36
C GLY A 189 -10.20 27.51 -5.02
N SER A 190 -9.69 28.60 -4.43
CA SER A 190 -8.58 29.46 -4.88
C SER A 190 -7.16 28.89 -4.68
N THR A 191 -7.02 27.59 -4.48
CA THR A 191 -5.72 26.91 -4.52
C THR A 191 -5.38 26.53 -5.96
N PRO A 192 -4.15 26.77 -6.44
CA PRO A 192 -3.77 26.39 -7.79
C PRO A 192 -4.01 24.90 -8.01
N SER A 193 -4.82 24.58 -9.03
CA SER A 193 -5.09 23.22 -9.47
C SER A 193 -3.75 22.54 -9.79
N PRO A 194 -3.53 21.29 -9.34
CA PRO A 194 -2.38 20.54 -9.82
C PRO A 194 -2.48 20.40 -11.35
N PRO A 195 -1.35 20.39 -12.09
CA PRO A 195 -1.38 20.14 -13.53
C PRO A 195 -2.12 18.84 -13.82
N GLU A 196 -2.80 18.76 -14.98
CA GLU A 196 -3.31 17.49 -15.49
C GLU A 196 -2.16 16.48 -15.44
N ASN A 197 -2.35 15.34 -14.77
CA ASN A 197 -1.36 14.27 -14.57
C ASN A 197 -0.46 14.34 -13.30
N TYR A 198 -1.01 14.69 -12.13
CA TYR A 198 -0.35 14.50 -10.83
C TYR A 198 -1.12 13.52 -9.93
N LEU A 199 -0.39 12.73 -9.15
CA LEU A 199 -0.88 11.98 -8.00
C LEU A 199 -0.69 12.81 -6.74
N THR A 200 -1.75 12.98 -5.96
CA THR A 200 -1.67 13.64 -4.65
C THR A 200 -1.73 12.62 -3.52
N VAL A 201 -0.77 12.71 -2.60
CA VAL A 201 -0.75 12.00 -1.32
C VAL A 201 -0.99 13.00 -0.21
N ILE A 202 -1.92 12.69 0.69
CA ILE A 202 -2.17 13.49 1.89
C ILE A 202 -1.83 12.66 3.11
N GLY A 203 -1.02 13.19 4.01
CA GLY A 203 -0.75 12.54 5.28
C GLY A 203 -1.09 13.42 6.47
N SER A 204 -1.23 12.78 7.62
CA SER A 204 -1.53 13.43 8.89
C SER A 204 -0.86 12.71 10.04
N THR A 205 -0.31 13.49 10.97
CA THR A 205 0.03 13.01 12.31
C THR A 205 -0.81 13.75 13.33
N THR A 206 -1.48 13.01 14.21
CA THR A 206 -2.36 13.61 15.21
C THR A 206 -1.58 14.52 16.19
N ARG A 207 -2.27 15.51 16.75
CA ARG A 207 -1.83 16.23 17.95
C ARG A 207 -2.39 15.54 19.19
N SER A 208 -1.88 15.89 20.37
CA SER A 208 -2.40 15.37 21.64
C SER A 208 -3.89 15.64 21.89
N ASN A 209 -4.48 16.64 21.22
CA ASN A 209 -5.91 16.95 21.29
C ASN A 209 -6.76 16.26 20.21
N GLY A 210 -6.18 15.35 19.42
CA GLY A 210 -6.85 14.64 18.33
C GLY A 210 -6.97 15.43 17.02
N SER A 211 -6.51 16.69 16.97
CA SER A 211 -6.54 17.48 15.73
C SER A 211 -5.46 17.04 14.73
N PRO A 212 -5.73 17.04 13.42
CA PRO A 212 -4.77 16.60 12.42
C PRO A 212 -3.65 17.63 12.16
N ARG A 213 -2.46 17.14 11.82
CA ARG A 213 -1.38 17.93 11.18
C ARG A 213 -1.21 17.46 9.75
N LEU A 214 -1.97 18.09 8.86
CA LEU A 214 -2.04 17.71 7.45
C LEU A 214 -0.82 18.18 6.68
N PHE A 215 -0.26 17.30 5.85
CA PHE A 215 0.69 17.65 4.79
C PHE A 215 0.23 17.07 3.45
N ARG A 216 0.62 17.74 2.37
CA ARG A 216 0.30 17.35 1.00
C ARG A 216 1.58 17.21 0.20
N ILE A 217 1.68 16.13 -0.58
CA ILE A 217 2.75 15.91 -1.53
C ILE A 217 2.12 15.57 -2.88
N ASP A 218 2.51 16.32 -3.90
CA ASP A 218 2.11 16.08 -5.27
C ASP A 218 3.30 15.54 -6.06
N VAL A 219 3.09 14.46 -6.80
CA VAL A 219 4.11 13.87 -7.68
C VAL A 219 3.55 13.68 -9.08
N PRO A 220 4.37 13.81 -10.15
CA PRO A 220 3.92 13.53 -11.50
C PRO A 220 3.37 12.10 -11.59
N ALA A 221 2.18 11.95 -12.17
CA ALA A 221 1.62 10.66 -12.48
C ALA A 221 2.34 10.08 -13.71
N LEU A 222 2.75 8.82 -13.60
CA LEU A 222 3.32 8.08 -14.73
C LEU A 222 2.19 7.48 -15.56
N ASP A 223 2.26 7.64 -16.88
CA ASP A 223 1.26 7.08 -17.82
C ASP A 223 1.52 5.59 -18.06
N CYS A 224 1.42 4.82 -17.00
CA CYS A 224 1.61 3.37 -17.01
C CYS A 224 0.86 2.75 -15.84
N PHE A 225 0.14 1.66 -16.11
CA PHE A 225 -0.47 0.87 -15.05
C PHE A 225 0.56 -0.07 -14.44
N PHE A 226 0.69 -0.02 -13.12
CA PHE A 226 1.52 -0.93 -12.35
C PHE A 226 0.69 -1.58 -11.26
N SER A 227 0.87 -2.87 -11.07
CA SER A 227 0.29 -3.59 -9.94
C SER A 227 1.30 -3.65 -8.78
N GLY A 228 0.80 -3.60 -7.54
CA GLY A 228 1.64 -3.68 -6.33
C GLY A 228 2.31 -2.37 -5.91
N THR A 229 1.90 -1.23 -6.49
CA THR A 229 2.40 0.10 -6.08
C THR A 229 2.01 0.44 -4.65
N GLY A 230 0.80 0.06 -4.21
CA GLY A 230 0.36 0.17 -2.82
C GLY A 230 1.24 -0.65 -1.88
N ASP A 231 1.49 -1.93 -2.22
CA ASP A 231 2.37 -2.81 -1.44
C ASP A 231 3.80 -2.25 -1.35
N MET A 232 4.34 -1.74 -2.46
CA MET A 232 5.65 -1.09 -2.50
C MET A 232 5.67 0.18 -1.63
N PHE A 233 4.62 1.00 -1.72
CA PHE A 233 4.48 2.21 -0.90
C PHE A 233 4.47 1.88 0.58
N ALA A 234 3.64 0.92 1.00
CA ALA A 234 3.51 0.49 2.38
C ALA A 234 4.83 -0.07 2.93
N THR A 235 5.50 -0.89 2.12
CA THR A 235 6.77 -1.51 2.48
C THR A 235 7.90 -0.49 2.61
N LEU A 236 8.04 0.41 1.65
CA LEU A 236 9.02 1.49 1.73
C LEU A 236 8.73 2.41 2.93
N THR A 237 7.45 2.67 3.21
CA THR A 237 7.04 3.52 4.33
C THR A 237 7.56 2.97 5.67
N VAL A 238 7.49 1.66 5.90
CA VAL A 238 8.04 1.04 7.13
C VAL A 238 9.50 1.43 7.35
N ALA A 239 10.37 1.16 6.37
CA ALA A 239 11.80 1.39 6.52
C ALA A 239 12.14 2.88 6.56
N ARG A 240 11.52 3.68 5.67
CA ARG A 240 11.79 5.12 5.58
C ARG A 240 11.25 5.91 6.78
N LEU A 241 10.17 5.43 7.41
CA LEU A 241 9.64 6.06 8.62
C LEU A 241 10.61 5.93 9.78
N ARG A 242 11.17 4.73 9.99
CA ARG A 242 12.19 4.50 11.02
C ARG A 242 13.39 5.42 10.84
N GLU A 243 13.91 5.52 9.62
CA GLU A 243 15.01 6.45 9.29
C GLU A 243 14.63 7.92 9.59
N ALA A 244 13.41 8.35 9.22
CA ALA A 244 12.96 9.71 9.42
C ALA A 244 12.74 10.03 10.91
N VAL A 245 12.29 9.06 11.70
CA VAL A 245 12.11 9.15 13.15
C VAL A 245 13.47 9.25 13.84
N ASP A 246 14.42 8.37 13.49
CA ASP A 246 15.79 8.40 14.01
C ASP A 246 16.49 9.73 13.71
N ALA A 247 16.28 10.28 12.52
CA ALA A 247 16.84 11.57 12.11
C ALA A 247 16.14 12.79 12.74
N ALA A 248 14.91 12.65 13.22
CA ALA A 248 14.15 13.76 13.79
C ALA A 248 14.54 14.04 15.24
N SER A 249 14.66 13.00 16.07
CA SER A 249 15.13 13.10 17.44
C SER A 249 15.52 11.71 17.98
N PRO A 250 16.63 11.57 18.73
CA PRO A 250 17.01 10.31 19.37
C PRO A 250 15.91 9.73 20.28
N ASP A 251 15.11 10.58 20.91
CA ASP A 251 14.08 10.17 21.88
C ASP A 251 12.76 9.75 21.21
N LEU A 252 12.56 10.10 19.93
CA LEU A 252 11.28 9.84 19.26
C LEU A 252 11.02 8.35 19.06
N ARG A 253 12.07 7.54 18.88
CA ARG A 253 11.96 6.07 18.83
C ARG A 253 11.43 5.45 20.11
N ASN A 254 11.60 6.14 21.25
CA ASN A 254 11.14 5.69 22.56
C ASN A 254 9.78 6.32 22.93
N THR A 255 9.15 7.02 21.99
CA THR A 255 7.83 7.61 22.16
C THR A 255 6.77 6.69 21.58
N ALA A 256 5.65 6.52 22.29
CA ALA A 256 4.52 5.73 21.81
C ALA A 256 4.10 6.17 20.41
N SER A 257 3.98 5.20 19.49
CA SER A 257 3.62 5.42 18.09
C SER A 257 4.48 6.45 17.35
N TRP A 258 5.68 6.78 17.84
CA TRP A 258 6.59 7.78 17.26
C TRP A 258 5.94 9.15 16.95
N VAL A 259 4.94 9.56 17.76
CA VAL A 259 4.24 10.84 17.58
C VAL A 259 5.14 12.00 17.99
N SER A 260 5.55 12.80 17.01
CA SER A 260 6.37 14.00 17.26
C SER A 260 5.64 15.09 18.08
N PRO A 261 6.37 15.95 18.81
CA PRO A 261 5.82 17.08 19.58
C PRO A 261 4.86 17.96 18.78
N ASN A 262 3.85 18.56 19.44
CA ASN A 262 2.75 19.29 18.79
C ASN A 262 3.18 20.53 17.97
N ASP A 263 4.33 21.10 18.30
CA ASP A 263 4.95 22.27 17.66
C ASP A 263 5.75 21.93 16.39
N VAL A 264 5.94 20.63 16.10
CA VAL A 264 6.52 20.21 14.81
C VAL A 264 5.55 20.56 13.68
N GLU A 265 6.01 21.46 12.82
CA GLU A 265 5.31 21.89 11.61
C GLU A 265 4.99 20.72 10.67
N PRO A 266 3.84 20.71 9.97
CA PRO A 266 3.43 19.59 9.13
C PRO A 266 4.46 19.17 8.07
N SER A 267 5.19 20.12 7.48
CA SER A 267 6.25 19.85 6.49
C SER A 267 7.51 19.21 7.08
N ASN A 268 7.69 19.30 8.41
CA ASN A 268 8.83 18.74 9.14
C ASN A 268 8.49 17.45 9.89
N LEU A 269 7.24 16.98 9.80
CA LEU A 269 6.84 15.69 10.39
C LEU A 269 7.71 14.56 9.81
N PRO A 270 8.15 13.60 10.65
CA PRO A 270 8.81 12.39 10.16
C PRO A 270 7.98 11.69 9.08
N LEU A 271 6.65 11.65 9.24
CA LEU A 271 5.74 11.08 8.25
C LEU A 271 5.80 11.82 6.90
N ALA A 272 5.91 13.15 6.89
CA ALA A 272 6.03 13.92 5.66
C ALA A 272 7.36 13.64 4.93
N ARG A 273 8.47 13.64 5.67
CA ARG A 273 9.81 13.31 5.14
C ARG A 273 9.86 11.89 4.58
N THR A 274 9.21 10.96 5.28
CA THR A 274 9.03 9.56 4.86
C THR A 274 8.32 9.51 3.52
N THR A 275 7.15 10.13 3.41
CA THR A 275 6.33 10.10 2.18
C THR A 275 7.09 10.68 0.99
N ILE A 276 7.85 11.78 1.16
CA ILE A 276 8.70 12.34 0.09
C ILE A 276 9.72 11.30 -0.40
N LYS A 277 10.42 10.64 0.53
CA LYS A 277 11.48 9.67 0.20
C LYS A 277 10.92 8.39 -0.41
N VAL A 278 9.77 7.92 0.08
CA VAL A 278 9.03 6.78 -0.49
C VAL A 278 8.64 7.07 -1.92
N LEU A 279 7.94 8.19 -2.17
CA LEU A 279 7.49 8.56 -3.51
C LEU A 279 8.66 8.78 -4.47
N SER A 280 9.75 9.38 -4.02
CA SER A 280 10.97 9.55 -4.84
C SER A 280 11.59 8.20 -5.23
N SER A 281 11.64 7.26 -4.28
CA SER A 281 12.15 5.90 -4.53
C SER A 281 11.26 5.15 -5.52
N MET A 282 9.94 5.22 -5.32
CA MET A 282 8.97 4.61 -6.22
C MET A 282 9.06 5.19 -7.62
N HIS A 283 9.10 6.52 -7.76
CA HIS A 283 9.19 7.17 -9.06
C HIS A 283 10.40 6.67 -9.85
N SER A 284 11.57 6.63 -9.19
CA SER A 284 12.80 6.10 -9.80
C SER A 284 12.69 4.63 -10.24
N ILE A 285 12.00 3.79 -9.46
CA ILE A 285 11.79 2.37 -9.79
C ILE A 285 10.82 2.24 -10.96
N LEU A 286 9.70 2.97 -10.93
CA LEU A 286 8.63 2.89 -11.92
C LEU A 286 9.09 3.44 -13.28
N GLU A 287 9.85 4.53 -13.32
CA GLU A 287 10.46 5.05 -14.55
C GLU A 287 11.38 4.01 -15.19
N ARG A 288 12.32 3.43 -14.43
CA ARG A 288 13.21 2.37 -14.93
C ARG A 288 12.46 1.13 -15.38
N THR A 289 11.35 0.80 -14.69
CA THR A 289 10.49 -0.33 -15.06
C THR A 289 9.79 -0.07 -16.39
N MET A 290 9.33 1.17 -16.64
CA MET A 290 8.77 1.58 -17.94
C MET A 290 9.82 1.52 -19.04
N GLU A 291 11.00 2.08 -18.82
CA GLU A 291 12.10 2.05 -19.79
C GLU A 291 12.47 0.62 -20.18
N ALA A 292 12.61 -0.28 -19.20
CA ALA A 292 12.91 -1.68 -19.43
C ALA A 292 11.79 -2.40 -20.21
N ARG A 293 10.52 -2.17 -19.82
CA ARG A 293 9.35 -2.72 -20.53
C ARG A 293 9.32 -2.28 -21.99
N ASP A 294 9.53 -0.99 -22.24
CA ASP A 294 9.46 -0.41 -23.57
C ASP A 294 10.60 -0.95 -24.47
N ALA A 295 11.79 -1.13 -23.90
CA ALA A 295 12.91 -1.79 -24.58
C ALA A 295 12.60 -3.25 -24.93
N GLU A 296 11.98 -4.02 -24.03
CA GLU A 296 11.56 -5.40 -24.30
C GLU A 296 10.48 -5.47 -25.40
N LEU A 297 9.51 -4.56 -25.37
CA LEU A 297 8.45 -4.46 -26.40
C LEU A 297 9.02 -4.12 -27.77
N ALA A 298 9.98 -3.19 -27.83
CA ALA A 298 10.67 -2.84 -29.07
C ALA A 298 11.48 -4.03 -29.62
N ALA A 299 12.21 -4.73 -28.76
CA ALA A 299 13.01 -5.90 -29.16
C ALA A 299 12.14 -7.01 -29.73
N ALA A 300 11.00 -7.34 -29.10
CA ALA A 300 10.14 -8.38 -29.62
C ALA A 300 9.36 -7.98 -30.89
N SER A 301 9.02 -6.71 -31.04
CA SER A 301 8.43 -6.17 -32.27
C SER A 301 9.41 -6.32 -33.44
N SER A 302 10.71 -6.10 -33.21
CA SER A 302 11.75 -6.31 -34.23
C SER A 302 11.91 -7.77 -34.64
N LEU A 303 11.83 -8.71 -33.68
CA LEU A 303 11.88 -10.16 -33.94
C LEU A 303 10.67 -10.67 -34.74
N ASN A 304 9.48 -10.11 -34.50
CA ASN A 304 8.27 -10.47 -35.25
C ASN A 304 8.21 -9.85 -36.65
N GLY A 305 8.91 -8.73 -36.88
CA GLY A 305 8.99 -8.04 -38.18
C GLY A 305 9.76 -8.83 -39.26
N ASP A 306 10.83 -9.53 -38.88
CA ASP A 306 11.66 -10.30 -39.81
C ASP A 306 11.02 -11.60 -40.33
N SER A 307 9.98 -12.11 -39.64
CA SER A 307 9.29 -13.34 -40.04
C SER A 307 8.23 -13.16 -41.15
N ARG A 308 7.89 -11.91 -41.52
CA ARG A 308 6.90 -11.63 -42.59
C ARG A 308 7.50 -11.39 -43.99
N GLY A 309 8.83 -11.51 -44.13
CA GLY A 309 9.54 -11.28 -45.39
C GLY A 309 9.73 -12.49 -46.32
N ALA A 310 9.50 -13.72 -45.85
CA ALA A 310 9.81 -14.93 -46.63
C ALA A 310 8.61 -15.90 -46.68
N GLY A 311 7.72 -15.75 -47.66
CA GLY A 311 6.61 -16.69 -47.81
C GLY A 311 5.49 -16.35 -48.80
N LYS A 312 5.79 -15.74 -49.96
CA LYS A 312 4.84 -15.78 -51.09
C LYS A 312 5.07 -17.06 -51.91
N ALA A 313 4.59 -18.19 -51.39
CA ALA A 313 4.40 -19.40 -52.19
C ALA A 313 2.91 -19.51 -52.55
N ARG A 314 2.63 -19.27 -53.82
CA ARG A 314 1.36 -19.52 -54.54
C ARG A 314 0.85 -20.94 -54.24
N LEU A 315 -0.40 -21.08 -53.84
CA LEU A 315 -1.15 -22.34 -53.94
C LEU A 315 -2.21 -22.21 -55.05
N PRO A 316 -2.37 -23.21 -55.93
CA PRO A 316 -3.27 -23.15 -57.07
C PRO A 316 -4.72 -23.44 -56.69
N ALA A 317 -5.64 -22.90 -57.48
CA ALA A 317 -7.07 -23.16 -57.40
C ALA A 317 -7.45 -24.49 -58.06
N SER A 318 -8.26 -25.31 -57.39
CA SER A 318 -9.08 -26.41 -57.92
C SER A 318 -9.95 -26.95 -56.77
N HIS A 319 -11.19 -27.39 -56.84
CA HIS A 319 -12.26 -27.45 -57.85
C HIS A 319 -13.55 -27.80 -57.07
N LYS A 320 -14.69 -27.70 -57.72
CA LYS A 320 -16.07 -27.89 -57.22
C LYS A 320 -16.42 -29.36 -56.90
N SER A 321 -17.63 -29.51 -56.32
CA SER A 321 -18.56 -30.68 -56.31
C SER A 321 -18.23 -31.80 -55.32
N SER A 322 -19.13 -32.32 -54.49
CA SER A 322 -20.61 -32.29 -54.44
C SER A 322 -21.11 -32.28 -53.00
#